data_AF-A0A6V7KN02-F1
#
_entry.id   AF-A0A6V7KN02-F1
#
_cell.length_a   1.000
_cell.length_b   1.000
_cell.length_c   1.000
_cell.angle_alpha   90.00
_cell.angle_beta   90.00
_cell.angle_gamma   90.00
#
_symmetry.space_group_name_H-M   'P 1'
#
loop_
_entity.id
_entity.type
_entity.pdbx_description
1 polymer ?
#
loop_
_entity_poly.entity_id
_entity_poly.type
_entity_poly.pdbx_seq_one_letter_code
_entity_poly.pdbx_strand_id
1 'polypeptide(L)' 'MYHLNSKFKFLNNRQLITKFSTLPELLVPELQGIKQAGTWKSERIITSAQKTEISLSGGQKVLNFCANNYLGLS' A
#
# COMPACT_ATOMS: atom_id res chain seq x y z
N MET A 1 32.78 45.53 37.93
CA MET A 1 33.84 44.52 37.71
C MET A 1 33.22 43.14 37.89
N TYR A 2 33.03 42.44 36.76
CA TYR A 2 32.81 41.00 36.48
C TYR A 2 32.08 40.14 37.55
N HIS A 3 31.03 39.40 37.21
CA HIS A 3 31.21 38.09 36.58
C HIS A 3 30.00 37.58 35.77
N LEU A 4 30.33 36.86 34.69
CA LEU A 4 29.49 36.46 33.56
C LEU A 4 28.52 35.30 33.86
N ASN A 5 27.42 35.32 33.12
CA ASN A 5 26.26 34.43 33.19
C ASN A 5 26.59 32.98 32.79
N SER A 6 26.17 32.02 33.62
CA SER A 6 26.27 30.57 33.39
C SER A 6 25.24 30.10 32.35
N LYS A 7 25.52 30.25 31.05
CA LYS A 7 24.77 29.58 29.98
C LYS A 7 25.65 29.31 28.75
N PHE A 8 26.52 28.30 28.84
CA PHE A 8 27.02 27.63 27.65
C PHE A 8 26.96 26.12 27.87
N LYS A 9 25.75 25.55 27.71
CA LYS A 9 25.59 24.11 27.57
C LYS A 9 26.08 23.75 26.17
N PHE A 10 27.25 23.13 26.10
CA PHE A 10 27.72 22.43 24.91
C PHE A 10 26.65 21.43 24.46
N LEU A 11 25.97 21.71 23.35
CA LEU A 11 25.16 20.70 22.65
C LEU A 11 26.15 19.74 21.98
N ASN A 12 26.27 18.55 22.56
CA ASN A 12 27.01 17.43 22.01
C ASN A 12 26.31 16.93 20.74
N ASN A 13 26.58 17.57 19.60
CA ASN A 13 25.97 17.26 18.31
C ASN A 13 26.71 16.11 17.61
N ARG A 14 26.76 14.93 18.24
CA ARG A 14 27.29 13.67 17.67
C ARG A 14 26.18 12.62 17.43
N GLN A 15 24.99 13.04 17.02
CA GLN A 15 23.92 12.11 16.62
C GLN A 15 23.17 12.58 15.36
N LEU A 16 23.89 13.11 14.37
CA LEU A 16 23.35 13.21 13.01
C LEU A 16 23.69 11.93 12.24
N ILE A 17 23.25 10.78 12.77
CA ILE A 17 23.22 9.53 12.00
C ILE A 17 21.84 9.48 11.35
N THR A 18 21.83 9.67 10.05
CA THR A 18 20.68 9.72 9.15
C THR A 18 19.76 8.52 9.35
N LYS A 19 18.62 8.73 10.01
CA LYS A 19 17.56 7.71 10.12
C LYS A 19 16.77 7.71 8.81
N PHE A 20 17.01 6.72 7.95
CA PHE A 20 16.18 6.48 6.77
C PHE A 20 14.92 5.71 7.20
N SER A 21 13.77 6.11 6.66
CA SER A 21 12.52 5.39 6.86
C SER A 21 12.58 4.00 6.24
N THR A 22 12.03 3.02 6.93
CA THR A 22 11.91 1.67 6.39
C THR A 22 10.82 1.60 5.33
N LEU A 23 10.88 0.61 4.43
CA LEU A 23 9.85 0.45 3.40
C LEU A 23 8.43 0.30 3.99
N PRO A 24 8.19 -0.46 5.08
CA PRO A 24 6.86 -0.52 5.70
C PRO A 24 6.36 0.82 6.25
N GLU A 25 7.25 1.64 6.83
CA GLU A 25 6.91 2.98 7.33
C GLU A 25 6.40 3.89 6.21
N LEU A 26 6.87 3.68 4.97
CA LEU A 26 6.40 4.40 3.78
C LEU A 26 5.13 3.76 3.19
N LEU A 27 5.07 2.43 3.05
CA LEU A 27 3.98 1.77 2.33
C LEU A 27 2.67 1.71 3.11
N VAL A 28 2.71 1.53 4.44
CA VAL A 28 1.47 1.38 5.23
C VAL A 28 0.56 2.63 5.14
N PRO A 29 1.09 3.87 5.29
CA PRO A 29 0.31 5.08 5.08
C PRO A 29 -0.24 5.20 3.65
N GLU A 30 0.57 4.89 2.64
CA GLU A 30 0.12 4.93 1.23
C GLU A 30 -1.04 3.96 0.97
N LEU A 31 -0.95 2.73 1.49
CA LEU A 31 -2.03 1.75 1.38
C LEU A 31 -3.30 2.20 2.12
N GLN A 32 -3.17 2.89 3.26
CA GLN A 32 -4.31 3.50 3.95
C GLN A 32 -4.91 4.64 3.13
N GLY A 33 -4.08 5.48 2.51
CA GLY A 33 -4.52 6.53 1.59
C GLY A 33 -5.33 5.99 0.41
N ILE A 34 -4.86 4.92 -0.23
CA ILE A 34 -5.57 4.22 -1.32
C ILE A 34 -6.94 3.70 -0.85
N LYS A 35 -7.01 3.14 0.36
CA LYS A 35 -8.28 2.67 0.95
C LYS A 35 -9.25 3.81 1.24
N GLN A 36 -8.77 4.90 1.85
CA GLN A 36 -9.59 6.08 2.16
C GLN A 36 -10.09 6.78 0.90
N ALA A 37 -9.28 6.81 -0.16
CA ALA A 37 -9.66 7.37 -1.45
C ALA A 37 -10.67 6.50 -2.24
N GLY A 38 -10.99 5.30 -1.75
CA GLY A 38 -11.88 4.37 -2.46
C GLY A 38 -11.29 3.76 -3.73
N THR A 39 -9.98 3.89 -3.95
CA THR A 39 -9.27 3.36 -5.14
C THR A 39 -8.64 1.99 -4.90
N TRP A 40 -8.84 1.43 -3.70
CA TRP A 40 -8.42 0.09 -3.35
C TRP A 40 -9.08 -0.96 -4.25
N LYS A 41 -8.27 -1.77 -4.94
CA LYS A 41 -8.75 -2.86 -5.80
C LYS A 41 -8.75 -4.17 -5.01
N SER A 42 -9.95 -4.68 -4.72
CA SER A 42 -10.11 -6.02 -4.16
C SER A 42 -10.21 -7.05 -5.28
N GLU A 43 -9.55 -8.20 -5.11
CA GLU A 43 -9.62 -9.29 -6.07
C GLU A 43 -10.91 -10.12 -5.90
N ARG A 44 -11.37 -10.72 -6.99
CA ARG A 44 -12.43 -11.73 -6.99
C ARG A 44 -11.84 -13.04 -7.51
N ILE A 45 -11.84 -14.07 -6.68
CA ILE A 45 -11.26 -15.37 -7.05
C ILE A 45 -12.23 -16.11 -7.97
N ILE A 46 -11.77 -16.41 -9.19
CA ILE A 46 -12.46 -17.24 -10.18
C ILE A 46 -12.02 -18.69 -10.00
N THR A 47 -12.98 -19.62 -9.98
CA THR A 47 -12.75 -21.05 -9.70
C THR A 47 -13.04 -21.97 -10.89
N SER A 48 -13.52 -21.42 -12.00
CA SER A 48 -13.76 -22.14 -13.26
C SER A 48 -12.74 -21.74 -14.34
N ALA A 49 -12.71 -22.50 -15.45
CA ALA A 49 -12.04 -22.08 -16.68
C ALA A 49 -12.64 -20.77 -17.25
N GLN A 50 -11.89 -20.10 -18.13
CA GLN A 50 -12.26 -18.81 -18.70
C GLN A 50 -13.33 -18.94 -19.79
N LYS A 51 -14.56 -18.48 -19.52
CA LYS A 51 -15.68 -18.52 -20.46
C LYS A 51 -16.58 -17.30 -20.29
N THR A 52 -17.61 -17.18 -21.13
CA THR A 52 -18.65 -16.15 -21.00
C THR A 52 -19.35 -16.23 -19.64
N GLU A 53 -19.63 -17.43 -19.11
CA GLU A 53 -20.07 -17.66 -17.74
C GLU A 53 -18.92 -18.22 -16.90
N ILE A 54 -18.66 -17.65 -15.72
CA ILE A 54 -17.62 -18.09 -14.78
C ILE A 54 -18.19 -18.33 -13.38
N SER A 55 -17.50 -19.18 -12.61
CA SER A 55 -17.79 -19.41 -11.18
C SER A 55 -16.82 -18.65 -10.30
N LEU A 56 -17.33 -17.99 -9.26
CA LEU A 56 -16.54 -17.33 -8.23
C LEU A 56 -16.42 -18.21 -6.99
N SER A 57 -15.38 -17.99 -6.18
CA SER A 57 -15.17 -18.69 -4.90
C SER A 57 -16.36 -18.60 -3.94
N GLY A 58 -17.17 -17.53 -4.01
CA GLY A 58 -18.41 -17.37 -3.24
C GLY A 58 -19.62 -18.13 -3.78
N GLY A 59 -19.45 -19.07 -4.73
CA GLY A 59 -20.51 -19.90 -5.30
C GLY A 59 -21.36 -19.23 -6.38
N GLN A 60 -21.14 -17.94 -6.64
CA GLN A 60 -21.88 -17.18 -7.65
C GLN A 60 -21.43 -17.57 -9.06
N LYS A 61 -22.41 -17.69 -9.97
CA LYS A 61 -22.19 -17.75 -11.42
C LYS A 61 -22.51 -16.40 -12.03
N VAL A 62 -21.58 -15.88 -12.83
CA VAL A 62 -21.68 -14.54 -13.41
C VAL A 62 -21.21 -14.53 -14.86
N LEU A 63 -21.70 -13.56 -15.64
CA LEU A 63 -21.21 -13.32 -16.99
C LEU A 63 -19.95 -12.44 -16.97
N ASN A 64 -18.91 -12.84 -17.71
CA ASN A 64 -17.62 -12.16 -17.75
C ASN A 64 -17.46 -11.33 -19.03
N PHE A 65 -17.73 -10.03 -18.92
CA PHE A 65 -17.56 -9.05 -20.01
C PHE A 65 -16.21 -8.30 -19.97
N CYS A 66 -15.34 -8.61 -19.02
CA CYS A 66 -14.05 -7.94 -18.85
C CYS A 66 -12.84 -8.84 -19.13
N ALA A 67 -13.05 -10.05 -19.65
CA ALA A 67 -11.98 -10.92 -20.07
C ALA A 67 -11.36 -10.47 -21.40
N ASN A 68 -10.07 -10.74 -21.57
CA ASN A 68 -9.37 -10.60 -22.85
C ASN A 68 -9.52 -11.85 -23.73
N ASN A 69 -10.60 -12.63 -23.55
CA ASN A 69 -10.87 -13.88 -24.28
C ASN A 69 -11.83 -13.64 -25.46
N TYR A 70 -11.39 -12.86 -26.44
CA TYR A 70 -12.26 -12.38 -27.52
C TYR A 70 -12.85 -13.50 -28.39
N LEU A 71 -12.09 -14.57 -28.64
CA LEU A 71 -12.48 -15.68 -29.51
C LEU A 71 -12.98 -16.91 -28.75
N GLY A 72 -12.94 -16.90 -27.40
CA GLY A 72 -13.43 -18.02 -26.60
C GLY A 72 -12.58 -19.29 -26.65
N LEU A 73 -11.28 -19.19 -26.92
CA LEU A 73 -10.39 -20.34 -27.17
C LEU A 73 -9.58 -20.81 -25.94
N SER A 74 -9.96 -20.35 -24.74
CA SER A 74 -9.28 -20.65 -23.48
C SER A 74 -10.14 -21.45 -22.51
#